data_AF-A0A7W4CUI8-F1
#
_entry.id   AF-A0A7W4CUI8-F1
#
_cell.length_a   1.000
_cell.length_b   1.000
_cell.length_c   1.000
_cell.angle_alpha   90.00
_cell.angle_beta   90.00
_cell.angle_gamma   90.00
#
_symmetry.space_group_name_H-M   'P 1'
#
loop_
_entity.id
_entity.type
_entity.pdbx_description
1 polymer ?
#
loop_
_entity_poly.entity_id
_entity_poly.type
_entity_poly.pdbx_seq_one_letter_code
_entity_poly.pdbx_strand_id
1 'polypeptide(L)'
;MPKAHPTGHDWELDSVDGPSALEVGPIDPLTSIAFCTFDVWLSLSGFMDKWDWFGEEHPDLHLWDGDWNDYVVSVTASPEIRMCATVLVCDAEQTVEFLQLTEQASTSGPSPESRKAV
;
A
#
# COMPACT_ATOMS: atom_id res chain seq x y z
N MET A 1 -23.71 -6.41 -5.26
CA MET A 1 -22.28 -6.07 -5.11
C MET A 1 -22.11 -5.48 -3.72
N PRO A 2 -21.28 -6.05 -2.83
CA PRO A 2 -20.98 -5.38 -1.58
C PRO A 2 -20.30 -4.04 -1.94
N LYS A 3 -20.92 -2.93 -1.53
CA LYS A 3 -20.25 -1.63 -1.56
C LYS A 3 -19.10 -1.78 -0.57
N ALA A 4 -17.86 -1.69 -1.05
CA ALA A 4 -16.74 -1.44 -0.17
C ALA A 4 -17.15 -0.24 0.68
N HIS A 5 -17.24 -0.41 2.01
CA HIS A 5 -17.29 0.74 2.88
C HIS A 5 -15.93 1.43 2.69
N PRO A 6 -15.87 2.64 2.10
CA PRO A 6 -14.68 3.45 2.28
C PRO A 6 -14.52 3.58 3.79
N THR A 7 -13.29 3.53 4.27
CA THR A 7 -12.84 3.29 5.64
C THR A 7 -13.29 4.34 6.68
N GLY A 8 -14.43 4.99 6.52
CA GLY A 8 -14.89 6.13 7.33
C GLY A 8 -14.13 7.43 7.01
N HIS A 9 -13.05 7.35 6.25
CA HIS A 9 -12.16 8.45 5.91
C HIS A 9 -12.26 8.80 4.43
N ASP A 10 -12.07 10.08 4.13
CA ASP A 10 -11.94 10.58 2.76
C ASP A 10 -10.47 10.43 2.33
N TRP A 11 -10.14 9.27 1.74
CA TRP A 11 -8.78 8.98 1.28
C TRP A 11 -8.57 9.43 -0.16
N GLU A 12 -7.50 10.19 -0.36
CA GLU A 12 -6.88 10.46 -1.65
C GLU A 12 -5.59 9.63 -1.78
N LEU A 13 -5.40 8.99 -2.93
CA LEU A 13 -4.13 8.32 -3.26
C LEU A 13 -3.17 9.35 -3.82
N ASP A 14 -2.11 9.66 -3.06
CA ASP A 14 -1.13 10.66 -3.45
C ASP A 14 -0.09 10.06 -4.39
N SER A 15 0.46 8.89 -4.03
CA SER A 15 1.52 8.23 -4.79
C SER A 15 1.55 6.72 -4.55
N VAL A 16 2.22 6.04 -5.47
CA VAL A 16 2.52 4.62 -5.42
C VAL A 16 4.01 4.46 -5.67
N ASP A 17 4.74 3.88 -4.72
CA ASP A 17 6.17 3.63 -4.80
C ASP A 17 6.47 2.13 -4.86
N GLY A 18 7.41 1.74 -5.73
CA GLY A 18 7.78 0.35 -5.96
C GLY A 18 8.13 0.09 -7.43
N PRO A 19 8.33 -1.19 -7.84
CA PRO A 19 8.29 -2.39 -7.00
C PRO A 19 9.55 -2.52 -6.11
N SER A 20 9.37 -3.00 -4.87
CA SER A 20 10.46 -3.41 -3.97
C SER A 20 10.39 -4.91 -3.64
N ALA A 21 11.48 -5.46 -3.09
CA ALA A 21 11.56 -6.87 -2.68
C ALA A 21 11.07 -7.88 -3.74
N LEU A 22 11.42 -7.62 -5.01
CA LEU A 22 11.03 -8.46 -6.14
C LEU A 22 11.62 -9.87 -6.02
N GLU A 23 10.74 -10.86 -5.97
CA GLU A 23 11.07 -12.27 -6.05
C GLU A 23 10.49 -12.84 -7.34
N VAL A 24 11.36 -13.43 -8.16
CA VAL A 24 10.98 -14.12 -9.39
C VAL A 24 11.06 -15.62 -9.14
N GLY A 25 9.92 -16.29 -9.25
CA GLY A 25 9.80 -17.73 -9.18
C GLY A 25 10.42 -18.43 -10.38
N PRO A 26 10.44 -19.78 -10.37
CA PRO A 26 10.98 -20.55 -11.49
C PRO A 26 10.20 -20.26 -12.77
N ILE A 27 10.94 -20.08 -13.87
CA ILE A 27 10.36 -19.92 -15.21
C ILE A 27 10.05 -21.31 -15.73
N ASP A 28 8.80 -21.55 -16.14
CA ASP A 28 8.46 -22.77 -16.84
C ASP A 28 8.98 -22.70 -18.30
N PRO A 29 9.95 -23.54 -18.69
CA PRO A 29 10.56 -23.49 -20.02
C PRO A 29 9.60 -23.89 -21.15
N LEU A 30 8.47 -24.54 -20.85
CA LEU A 30 7.47 -24.93 -21.86
C LEU A 30 6.47 -23.81 -22.15
N THR A 31 6.21 -22.94 -21.17
CA THR A 31 5.19 -21.88 -21.27
C THR A 31 5.79 -20.47 -21.28
N SER A 32 7.06 -20.33 -20.93
CA SER A 32 7.77 -19.05 -20.75
C SER A 32 7.05 -18.10 -19.77
N ILE A 33 6.39 -18.71 -18.78
CA ILE A 33 5.68 -18.02 -17.71
C ILE A 33 6.58 -17.94 -16.48
N ALA A 34 6.67 -16.75 -15.90
CA ALA A 34 7.31 -16.49 -14.61
C ALA A 34 6.28 -15.94 -13.62
N PHE A 35 6.33 -16.42 -12.38
CA PHE A 35 5.58 -15.83 -11.28
C PHE A 35 6.45 -14.83 -10.54
N CYS A 36 5.96 -13.62 -10.35
CA CYS A 36 6.66 -12.54 -9.67
C CYS A 36 5.87 -12.08 -8.46
N THR A 37 6.54 -11.92 -7.32
CA THR A 37 5.95 -11.25 -6.15
C THR A 37 6.81 -10.05 -5.78
N PHE A 38 6.18 -8.94 -5.42
CA PHE A 38 6.87 -7.70 -5.07
C PHE A 38 5.98 -6.85 -4.16
N ASP A 39 6.61 -5.94 -3.44
CA ASP A 39 5.94 -5.02 -2.53
C ASP A 39 5.75 -3.66 -3.20
N VAL A 40 4.65 -3.00 -2.83
CA VAL A 40 4.28 -1.66 -3.26
C VAL A 40 3.87 -0.87 -2.04
N TRP A 41 4.41 0.34 -1.92
CA TRP A 41 4.07 1.29 -0.88
C TRP A 41 3.06 2.29 -1.43
N LEU A 42 1.96 2.51 -0.72
CA LEU A 42 1.00 3.56 -1.05
C LEU A 42 1.24 4.76 -0.14
N SER A 43 1.13 5.97 -0.68
CA SER A 43 0.92 7.17 0.13
C SER A 43 -0.53 7.60 -0.01
N LEU A 44 -1.23 7.65 1.11
CA LEU A 44 -2.60 8.14 1.18
C LEU A 44 -2.67 9.38 2.06
N SER A 45 -3.46 10.36 1.66
CA SER A 45 -3.78 11.52 2.48
C SER A 45 -5.29 11.68 2.61
N GLY A 46 -5.74 12.37 3.65
CA GLY A 46 -7.18 12.52 3.86
C GLY A 46 -7.56 13.29 5.11
N PHE A 47 -8.85 13.17 5.44
CA PHE A 47 -9.43 13.72 6.66
C PHE A 47 -10.14 12.63 7.49
N MET A 48 -10.04 12.78 8.80
CA MET A 48 -10.72 11.95 9.79
C MET A 48 -11.43 12.84 10.82
N ASP A 49 -12.54 12.36 11.37
CA ASP A 49 -13.24 13.03 12.45
C ASP A 49 -12.41 13.00 13.76
N LYS A 50 -12.37 14.12 14.49
CA LYS A 50 -11.63 14.22 15.76
C LYS A 50 -12.15 13.25 16.83
N TRP A 51 -13.40 12.81 16.78
CA TRP A 51 -13.94 11.83 17.74
C TRP A 51 -13.41 10.42 17.46
N ASP A 52 -13.19 10.08 16.19
CA ASP A 52 -12.59 8.81 15.79
C ASP A 52 -11.09 8.76 16.15
N TRP A 53 -10.40 9.92 16.10
CA TRP A 53 -9.01 10.07 16.55
C TRP A 53 -8.77 9.63 18.00
N PHE A 54 -9.66 9.99 18.94
CA PHE A 54 -9.45 9.67 20.36
C PHE A 54 -9.80 8.22 20.73
N GLY A 55 -10.38 7.45 19.79
CA GLY A 55 -10.95 6.13 20.06
C GLY A 55 -10.02 4.95 19.78
N GLU A 56 -9.05 5.08 18.88
CA GLU A 56 -8.32 3.94 18.33
C GLU A 56 -6.86 4.26 17.97
N GLU A 57 -5.94 3.32 18.28
CA GLU A 57 -4.54 3.43 17.84
C GLU A 57 -4.42 2.94 16.39
N HIS A 58 -4.01 3.83 15.50
CA HIS A 58 -3.81 3.51 14.09
C HIS A 58 -2.30 3.50 13.76
N PRO A 59 -1.62 2.35 13.77
CA PRO A 59 -0.16 2.28 13.63
C PRO A 59 0.35 2.77 12.27
N ASP A 60 -0.47 2.64 11.23
CA ASP A 60 -0.14 3.05 9.85
C ASP A 60 -0.50 4.50 9.54
N LEU A 61 -1.10 5.24 10.49
CA LEU A 61 -1.56 6.60 10.30
C LEU A 61 -0.69 7.61 11.05
N HIS A 62 -0.16 8.58 10.31
CA HIS A 62 0.39 9.79 10.87
C HIS A 62 -0.69 10.87 10.88
N LEU A 63 -1.03 11.31 12.09
CA LEU A 63 -2.05 12.31 12.35
C LEU A 63 -1.41 13.67 12.56
N TRP A 64 -1.93 14.69 11.89
CA TRP A 64 -1.46 16.05 12.06
C TRP A 64 -2.64 17.02 12.18
N ASP A 65 -2.76 17.64 13.36
CA ASP A 65 -3.74 18.70 13.60
C ASP A 65 -3.14 20.04 13.13
N GLY A 66 -3.21 20.25 11.82
CA GLY A 66 -2.69 21.45 11.16
C GLY A 66 -3.60 22.68 11.26
N ASP A 67 -4.81 22.53 11.81
CA ASP A 67 -5.82 23.58 11.78
C ASP A 67 -6.63 23.66 13.08
N TRP A 68 -6.98 24.88 13.47
CA TRP A 68 -7.71 25.22 14.71
C TRP A 68 -9.21 24.85 14.66
N ASN A 69 -9.60 23.90 13.80
CA ASN A 69 -10.98 23.56 13.52
C ASN A 69 -11.39 22.35 14.38
N ASP A 70 -12.49 22.47 15.13
CA ASP A 70 -12.82 21.56 16.24
C ASP A 70 -13.33 20.15 15.82
N TYR A 71 -13.44 19.85 14.52
CA TYR A 71 -14.18 18.67 14.06
C TYR A 71 -13.38 17.65 13.23
N VAL A 72 -12.31 18.05 12.53
CA VAL A 72 -11.56 17.14 11.64
C VAL A 72 -10.05 17.31 11.77
N VAL A 73 -9.29 16.24 11.52
CA VAL A 73 -7.82 16.22 11.47
C VAL A 73 -7.33 15.73 10.11
N SER A 74 -6.19 16.26 9.67
CA SER A 74 -5.51 15.74 8.48
C SER A 74 -4.77 14.46 8.85
N VAL A 75 -4.89 13.46 7.98
CA VAL A 75 -4.29 12.14 8.17
C VAL A 75 -3.47 11.77 6.96
N THR A 76 -2.37 11.06 7.20
CA THR A 76 -1.55 10.44 6.15
C THR A 76 -1.30 8.99 6.51
N ALA A 77 -1.37 8.09 5.53
CA ALA A 77 -1.14 6.67 5.70
C ALA A 77 -0.08 6.19 4.72
N SER A 78 0.73 5.22 5.13
CA SER A 78 1.71 4.60 4.25
C SER A 78 1.67 3.06 4.27
N PRO A 79 0.57 2.42 3.84
CA PRO A 79 0.47 0.97 3.88
C PRO A 79 1.38 0.32 2.82
N GLU A 80 1.96 -0.82 3.19
CA GLU A 80 2.67 -1.72 2.29
C GLU A 80 1.76 -2.86 1.83
N ILE A 81 1.76 -3.15 0.53
CA ILE A 81 0.96 -4.20 -0.10
C ILE A 81 1.87 -5.14 -0.86
N ARG A 82 1.73 -6.46 -0.62
CA ARG A 82 2.42 -7.48 -1.42
C ARG A 82 1.56 -7.96 -2.57
N MET A 83 2.04 -7.70 -3.79
CA MET A 83 1.38 -8.06 -5.03
C MET A 83 1.98 -9.32 -5.64
N CYS A 84 1.15 -10.06 -6.38
CA CYS A 84 1.57 -11.20 -7.19
C CYS A 84 1.15 -10.98 -8.65
N ALA A 85 2.08 -11.18 -9.57
CA ALA A 85 1.85 -11.08 -11.01
C ALA A 85 2.43 -12.27 -11.76
N THR A 86 1.72 -12.69 -12.81
CA THR A 86 2.22 -13.61 -13.81
C THR A 86 2.79 -12.82 -14.96
N VAL A 87 4.02 -13.11 -15.36
CA VAL A 87 4.68 -12.50 -16.50
C VAL A 87 4.88 -13.58 -17.57
N LEU A 88 4.31 -13.37 -18.75
CA LEU A 88 4.59 -14.17 -19.94
C LEU A 88 5.64 -13.43 -20.76
N VAL A 89 6.75 -14.11 -21.06
CA VAL A 89 7.82 -13.57 -21.91
C VAL A 89 7.97 -14.45 -23.13
N CYS A 90 7.61 -13.97 -24.31
CA CYS A 90 7.94 -14.64 -25.57
C CYS A 90 8.70 -13.68 -26.51
N ASP A 91 9.29 -14.21 -27.57
CA ASP A 91 10.09 -13.41 -28.52
C ASP A 91 9.29 -12.30 -29.22
N ALA A 92 7.96 -12.46 -29.29
CA ALA A 92 7.06 -11.54 -29.98
C ALA A 92 6.39 -10.53 -29.02
N GLU A 93 6.06 -10.95 -27.80
CA GLU A 93 5.23 -10.18 -26.87
C GLU A 93 5.63 -10.43 -25.41
N GLN A 94 5.37 -9.42 -24.57
CA GLN A 94 5.54 -9.48 -23.13
C GLN A 94 4.22 -9.05 -22.50
N THR A 95 3.59 -9.92 -21.73
CA THR A 95 2.33 -9.62 -21.05
C THR A 95 2.47 -9.85 -19.54
N VAL A 96 1.77 -9.01 -18.77
CA VAL A 96 1.75 -9.06 -17.31
C VAL A 96 0.29 -9.12 -16.86
N GLU A 97 -0.03 -10.13 -16.06
CA GLU A 97 -1.34 -10.30 -15.45
C GLU A 97 -1.22 -10.28 -13.93
N PHE A 98 -1.91 -9.36 -13.26
CA PHE A 98 -1.94 -9.28 -11.80
C PHE A 98 -2.97 -10.28 -11.27
N LEU A 99 -2.51 -11.27 -10.51
CA LEU A 99 -3.34 -12.40 -10.10
C LEU A 99 -4.13 -12.12 -8.82
N GLN A 100 -3.52 -11.44 -7.84
CA GLN A 100 -4.17 -11.16 -6.56
C GLN A 100 -3.41 -10.13 -5.72
N LEU A 101 -4.16 -9.34 -4.94
CA LEU A 101 -3.65 -8.65 -3.75
C LEU A 101 -3.53 -9.68 -2.64
N THR A 102 -2.33 -9.96 -2.16
CA THR A 102 -2.15 -10.75 -0.94
C THR A 102 -2.41 -9.81 0.23
N GLU A 103 -3.22 -10.22 1.20
CA GLU A 103 -3.66 -9.40 2.34
C GLU A 103 -2.50 -8.58 2.94
N GLN A 104 -2.82 -7.36 3.40
CA GLN A 104 -1.91 -6.43 4.09
C GLN A 104 -0.92 -7.21 4.95
N ALA A 105 0.37 -7.13 4.60
CA ALA A 105 1.41 -7.42 5.56
C ALA A 105 1.24 -6.37 6.66
N SER A 106 0.66 -6.74 7.79
CA SER A 106 0.57 -5.87 8.97
C SER A 106 2.01 -5.67 9.44
N THR A 107 2.65 -4.62 8.94
CA THR A 107 4.02 -4.29 9.31
C THR A 107 3.96 -3.60 10.67
N SER A 108 4.17 -4.39 11.72
CA SER A 108 4.80 -3.87 12.92
C SER A 108 6.26 -3.52 12.59
N GLY A 109 6.47 -2.41 11.86
CA GLY A 109 7.76 -1.90 11.41
C GLY A 109 8.03 -0.50 11.96
N PRO A 110 9.29 -0.11 12.21
CA PRO A 110 9.63 0.93 13.17
C PRO A 110 9.32 2.35 12.65
N SER A 111 8.91 3.20 13.60
CA SER A 111 8.66 4.65 13.46
C SER A 111 9.68 5.37 12.53
N PRO A 112 9.24 6.32 11.70
CA PRO A 112 10.05 7.01 10.69
C PRO A 112 11.19 7.89 11.26
N GLU A 113 11.40 7.95 12.57
CA GLU A 113 12.48 8.72 13.19
C GLU A 113 13.90 8.18 12.93
N SER A 114 14.05 7.00 12.32
CA SER A 114 15.38 6.39 12.09
C SER A 114 16.08 6.80 10.78
N ARG A 115 15.51 7.69 9.95
CA ARG A 115 16.10 8.05 8.64
C ARG A 115 16.80 9.43 8.59
N LYS A 116 17.15 10.04 9.72
CA LYS A 116 18.08 11.19 9.73
C LYS A 116 19.40 10.85 10.43
N ALA A 117 20.34 10.33 9.65
CA ALA A 117 21.78 10.47 9.91
C ALA A 117 22.58 10.23 8.62
N VAL A 118 22.67 11.27 7.78
CA VAL A 118 23.87 11.58 6.97
C VAL A 118 24.10 13.08 7.05
#